data_AF-A7IAN5-F1
#
_entry.id   AF-A7IAN5-F1
#
_cell.length_a   1.000
_cell.length_b   1.000
_cell.length_c   1.000
_cell.angle_alpha   90.00
_cell.angle_beta   90.00
_cell.angle_gamma   90.00
#
_symmetry.space_group_name_H-M   'P 1'
#
loop_
_entity.id
_entity.type
_entity.pdbx_description
1 polymer ?
#
loop_
_entity_poly.entity_id
_entity_poly.type
_entity_poly.pdbx_seq_one_letter_code
_entity_poly.pdbx_strand_id
1 'polypeptide(L)'
;MPRCDFCGKNVSLPFHCQYCGKNFCDEHRLPPNHDCAGLAVWKKTPAPGVGIRYGAGGTSAYGGGYAAKPADKKPGRVPFWKHPYFRIAVVLAVIVLLIIVFVLMGGCLQQAGENVTLSSTPSPALPAATTTLALTTITPNTTPLVTVVSTSAATPTLSPAPAIPSETIATATATPPFPLVTARVSDDPNPVQGSSLASRIHDLINEQRAQNGLAALSYDPALAALALNHSTDMATNNYFSHIDPAGEDPTARGNASGIYCVKNYGSYYTYGIAENIFQNNLYTLVTDTNGVYSYAWSTPEEIAQSTVTGWMNSPGHRKNILTATYDSEGVGVAVAADDKVYITEDFC
;
A
#
# COMPACT_ATOMS: atom_id res chain seq x y z
N MET A 1 18.34 17.46 26.97
CA MET A 1 17.66 16.45 26.12
C MET A 1 17.18 15.34 27.02
N PRO A 2 15.90 14.94 26.96
CA PRO A 2 15.45 13.75 27.66
C PRO A 2 16.24 12.53 27.15
N ARG A 3 16.47 11.56 28.04
CA ARG A 3 17.16 10.30 27.73
C ARG A 3 16.20 9.15 27.83
N CYS A 4 16.44 8.11 27.04
CA CYS A 4 15.78 6.84 27.22
C CYS A 4 16.24 6.22 28.55
N ASP A 5 15.30 5.94 29.45
CA ASP A 5 15.56 5.37 30.77
C ASP A 5 16.04 3.91 30.71
N PHE A 6 15.94 3.27 29.53
CA PHE A 6 16.42 1.90 29.30
C PHE A 6 17.84 1.86 28.70
N CYS A 7 18.06 2.53 27.56
CA CYS A 7 19.34 2.45 26.84
C CYS A 7 20.22 3.70 26.97
N GLY A 8 19.77 4.76 27.64
CA GLY A 8 20.54 5.98 27.87
C GLY A 8 20.71 6.90 26.64
N LYS A 9 20.23 6.51 25.46
CA LYS A 9 20.26 7.35 24.25
C LYS A 9 19.53 8.67 24.48
N ASN A 10 20.09 9.77 23.97
CA ASN A 10 19.40 11.07 23.92
C ASN A 10 18.24 10.98 22.92
N VAL A 11 17.08 11.49 23.29
CA VAL A 11 15.89 11.54 22.44
C VAL A 11 15.33 12.96 22.38
N SER A 12 14.87 13.38 21.21
CA SER A 12 14.26 14.70 21.06
C SER A 12 12.81 14.72 21.57
N LEU A 13 12.09 13.60 21.42
CA LEU A 13 10.71 13.42 21.84
C LEU A 13 10.58 12.05 22.52
N PRO A 14 10.63 11.97 23.87
CA PRO A 14 10.57 10.71 24.58
C PRO A 14 9.13 10.18 24.63
N PHE A 15 8.98 8.87 24.48
CA PHE A 15 7.70 8.19 24.73
C PHE A 15 7.53 7.94 26.23
N HIS A 16 6.44 8.42 26.81
CA HIS A 16 6.11 8.19 28.21
C HIS A 16 5.26 6.93 28.38
N CYS A 17 5.74 5.94 29.13
CA CYS A 17 4.99 4.71 29.38
C CYS A 17 3.98 4.91 30.51
N GLN A 18 2.68 4.72 30.21
CA GLN A 18 1.59 4.87 31.19
C GLN A 18 1.64 3.84 32.34
N TYR A 19 2.36 2.73 32.17
CA TYR A 19 2.42 1.65 33.15
C TYR A 19 3.59 1.79 34.15
N CYS A 20 4.72 2.36 33.73
CA CYS A 20 5.90 2.49 34.58
C CYS A 20 6.38 3.93 34.79
N GLY A 21 5.78 4.91 34.08
CA GLY A 21 6.06 6.34 34.23
C GLY A 21 7.41 6.80 33.70
N LYS A 22 8.14 5.94 32.97
CA LYS A 22 9.47 6.22 32.42
C LYS A 22 9.40 6.66 30.95
N ASN A 23 10.49 7.24 30.48
CA ASN A 23 10.68 7.82 29.16
C ASN A 23 11.57 6.94 28.27
N PHE A 24 11.17 6.72 27.02
CA PHE A 24 11.84 5.78 26.12
C PHE A 24 12.05 6.34 24.71
N CYS A 25 13.06 5.81 24.01
CA CYS A 25 13.22 6.00 22.56
C CYS A 25 12.19 5.17 21.78
N ASP A 26 12.13 5.40 20.47
CA ASP A 26 11.30 4.66 19.52
C ASP A 26 11.47 3.14 19.61
N GLU A 27 12.70 2.65 19.80
CA GLU A 27 12.98 1.21 19.88
C GLU A 27 12.48 0.58 21.20
N HIS A 28 12.48 1.37 22.29
CA HIS A 28 12.12 0.92 23.63
C HIS A 28 10.74 1.42 24.09
N ARG A 29 9.92 2.00 23.20
CA ARG A 29 8.64 2.60 23.61
C ARG A 29 7.61 1.60 24.12
N LEU A 30 7.68 0.33 23.71
CA LEU A 30 6.70 -0.69 24.08
C LEU A 30 7.06 -1.39 25.39
N PRO A 31 6.07 -1.74 26.25
CA PRO A 31 6.32 -2.40 27.53
C PRO A 31 7.21 -3.67 27.48
N PRO A 32 7.11 -4.53 26.44
CA PRO A 32 8.03 -5.68 26.31
C PRO A 32 9.48 -5.29 25.98
N ASN A 33 9.72 -4.09 25.47
CA ASN A 33 11.03 -3.65 24.97
C ASN A 33 11.83 -2.87 26.02
N HIS A 34 11.37 -2.72 27.26
CA HIS A 34 12.10 -1.96 28.29
C HIS A 34 11.96 -2.50 29.71
N ASP A 35 11.70 -3.81 29.85
CA ASP A 35 11.48 -4.47 31.14
C ASP A 35 10.44 -3.73 32.01
N CYS A 36 9.27 -3.43 31.41
CA CYS A 36 8.24 -2.64 32.07
C CYS A 36 7.72 -3.30 33.36
N ALA A 37 7.76 -2.57 34.48
CA ALA A 37 7.20 -3.04 35.75
C ALA A 37 5.70 -3.38 35.67
N GLY A 38 4.96 -2.73 34.75
CA GLY A 38 3.54 -2.99 34.51
C GLY A 38 3.25 -3.96 33.36
N LEU A 39 4.23 -4.74 32.90
CA LEU A 39 4.07 -5.68 31.77
C LEU A 39 2.93 -6.69 31.99
N ALA A 40 2.72 -7.14 33.24
CA ALA A 40 1.63 -8.06 33.57
C ALA A 40 0.24 -7.42 33.41
N VAL A 41 0.12 -6.11 33.65
CA VAL A 41 -1.13 -5.35 33.45
C VAL A 41 -1.34 -5.12 31.96
N TRP A 42 -0.30 -4.69 31.23
CA TRP A 42 -0.33 -4.51 29.78
C TRP A 42 -0.78 -5.77 29.02
N LYS A 43 -0.34 -6.96 29.46
CA LYS A 43 -0.75 -8.25 28.87
C LYS A 43 -2.21 -8.64 29.18
N LYS A 44 -2.82 -8.10 30.24
CA LYS A 44 -4.18 -8.43 30.68
C LYS A 44 -5.22 -7.42 30.20
N THR A 45 -4.82 -6.19 29.92
CA THR A 45 -5.69 -5.22 29.26
C THR A 45 -6.00 -5.73 27.85
N PRO A 46 -7.29 -5.93 27.47
CA PRO A 46 -7.63 -6.04 26.07
C PRO A 46 -7.04 -4.80 25.39
N ALA A 47 -6.33 -5.00 24.27
CA ALA A 47 -5.69 -3.90 23.56
C ALA A 47 -6.72 -2.77 23.44
N PRO A 48 -6.42 -1.53 23.87
CA PRO A 48 -7.36 -0.45 23.76
C PRO A 48 -7.83 -0.40 22.30
N GLY A 49 -9.15 -0.34 22.10
CA GLY A 49 -9.81 -0.31 20.78
C GLY A 49 -9.51 0.96 19.96
N VAL A 50 -8.38 1.61 20.25
CA VAL A 50 -7.84 2.77 19.56
C VAL A 50 -6.54 2.32 18.89
N GLY A 51 -6.67 1.90 17.63
CA GLY A 51 -5.75 2.24 16.53
C GLY A 51 -4.25 1.95 16.62
N ILE A 52 -3.71 1.25 17.62
CA ILE A 52 -2.29 0.90 17.63
C ILE A 52 -2.09 -0.56 18.05
N ARG A 53 -2.21 -1.45 17.07
CA ARG A 53 -1.54 -2.75 17.13
C ARG A 53 -0.13 -2.56 16.58
N TYR A 54 0.86 -2.42 17.45
CA TYR A 54 2.23 -2.75 17.04
C TYR A 54 2.31 -4.26 16.93
N GLY A 55 2.21 -4.76 15.69
CA GLY A 55 2.59 -6.12 15.36
C GLY A 55 4.00 -6.41 15.89
N ALA A 56 4.21 -7.63 16.32
CA ALA A 56 5.50 -8.12 16.78
C ALA A 56 6.53 -8.00 15.65
N GLY A 57 7.65 -7.30 15.91
CA GLY A 57 8.92 -7.47 15.19
C GLY A 57 8.98 -6.86 13.79
N GLY A 58 9.43 -5.61 13.71
CA GLY A 58 10.01 -5.04 12.49
C GLY A 58 11.42 -4.54 12.80
N THR A 59 12.41 -5.40 12.70
CA THR A 59 13.81 -4.98 12.57
C THR A 59 14.02 -4.52 11.14
N SER A 60 13.89 -3.23 10.88
CA SER A 60 14.40 -2.63 9.65
C SER A 60 15.05 -1.30 9.98
N ALA A 61 16.35 -1.40 10.26
CA ALA A 61 17.28 -0.29 10.22
C ALA A 61 17.62 0.01 8.76
N TYR A 62 17.36 1.24 8.31
CA TYR A 62 18.05 1.80 7.16
C TYR A 62 19.29 2.54 7.69
N GLY A 63 20.46 1.93 7.50
CA GLY A 63 21.74 2.47 7.90
C GLY A 63 22.83 1.42 7.75
N GLY A 64 23.49 1.41 6.59
CA GLY A 64 24.57 0.48 6.28
C GLY A 64 25.72 0.54 7.28
N GLY A 65 26.27 -0.64 7.59
CA GLY A 65 27.46 -0.80 8.41
C GLY A 65 27.64 -2.27 8.79
N TYR A 66 28.54 -2.95 8.10
CA TYR A 66 28.96 -4.30 8.46
C TYR A 66 29.67 -4.23 9.82
N ALA A 67 29.04 -4.77 10.86
CA ALA A 67 29.68 -5.00 12.15
C ALA A 67 29.32 -6.41 12.64
N ALA A 68 30.35 -7.11 13.11
CA ALA A 68 30.40 -8.56 13.29
C ALA A 68 29.32 -9.15 14.20
N LYS A 69 28.87 -10.37 13.83
CA LYS A 69 27.96 -11.22 14.63
C LYS A 69 28.53 -11.47 16.05
N PRO A 70 27.73 -11.35 17.12
CA PRO A 70 27.99 -12.07 18.36
C PRO A 70 27.49 -13.53 18.23
N ALA A 71 28.26 -14.45 18.83
CA ALA A 71 28.17 -15.90 18.65
C ALA A 71 26.75 -16.50 18.75
N ASP A 72 26.44 -17.34 17.76
CA ASP A 72 25.18 -18.03 17.58
C ASP A 72 24.86 -18.98 18.78
N LYS A 73 23.73 -18.75 19.46
CA LYS A 73 23.04 -19.87 20.13
C LYS A 73 22.45 -20.74 19.03
N LYS A 74 22.98 -21.96 18.87
CA LYS A 74 22.47 -22.94 17.90
C LYS A 74 20.95 -23.08 18.06
N PRO A 75 20.14 -22.82 17.00
CA PRO A 75 18.71 -23.11 17.07
C PRO A 75 18.53 -24.62 17.28
N GLY A 76 17.64 -24.98 18.20
CA GLY A 76 17.29 -26.37 18.47
C GLY A 76 16.92 -27.07 17.17
N ARG A 77 17.50 -28.26 16.95
CA ARG A 77 17.26 -29.09 15.76
C ARG A 77 15.77 -29.41 15.71
N VAL A 78 15.01 -28.74 14.83
CA VAL A 78 13.62 -29.09 14.59
C VAL A 78 13.58 -30.52 14.03
N PRO A 79 12.70 -31.41 14.51
CA PRO A 79 12.60 -32.77 14.00
C PRO A 79 12.34 -32.73 12.49
N PHE A 80 13.06 -33.55 11.71
CA PHE A 80 13.05 -33.42 10.26
C PHE A 80 11.66 -33.61 9.63
N TRP A 81 10.74 -34.31 10.32
CA TRP A 81 9.35 -34.50 9.90
C TRP A 81 8.49 -33.22 9.95
N LYS A 82 8.96 -32.15 10.62
CA LYS A 82 8.28 -30.84 10.68
C LYS A 82 8.69 -29.90 9.55
N HIS A 83 9.69 -30.26 8.73
CA HIS A 83 10.02 -29.47 7.55
C HIS A 83 8.97 -29.65 6.45
N PRO A 84 8.56 -28.58 5.75
CA PRO A 84 7.56 -28.67 4.67
C PRO A 84 8.00 -29.63 3.55
N TYR A 85 9.30 -29.77 3.32
CA TYR A 85 9.87 -30.70 2.34
C TYR A 85 9.65 -32.18 2.66
N PHE A 86 9.49 -32.55 3.94
CA PHE A 86 9.21 -33.95 4.29
C PHE A 86 7.80 -34.36 3.84
N ARG A 87 6.81 -33.47 4.00
CA ARG A 87 5.44 -33.72 3.52
C ARG A 87 5.40 -33.87 2.00
N ILE A 88 6.14 -33.03 1.28
CA ILE A 88 6.27 -33.11 -0.18
C ILE A 88 6.92 -34.43 -0.60
N ALA A 89 8.01 -34.85 0.08
CA ALA A 89 8.69 -36.10 -0.23
C ALA A 89 7.79 -37.34 -0.03
N VAL A 90 6.95 -37.37 1.01
CA VAL A 90 5.99 -38.46 1.24
C VAL A 90 4.93 -38.51 0.12
N VAL A 91 4.39 -37.36 -0.29
CA VAL A 91 3.39 -37.30 -1.38
C VAL A 91 4.00 -37.80 -2.70
N LEU A 92 5.22 -37.36 -3.03
CA LEU A 92 5.92 -37.82 -4.24
C LEU A 92 6.20 -39.32 -4.20
N ALA A 93 6.60 -39.87 -3.04
CA ALA A 93 6.82 -41.30 -2.88
C ALA A 93 5.53 -42.12 -3.10
N VAL A 94 4.38 -41.63 -2.61
CA VAL A 94 3.07 -42.27 -2.83
C VAL A 94 2.67 -42.23 -4.31
N ILE A 95 2.86 -41.09 -5.00
CA ILE A 95 2.57 -40.97 -6.43
C ILE A 95 3.43 -41.94 -7.25
N VAL A 96 4.73 -42.03 -6.97
CA VAL A 96 5.63 -42.98 -7.64
C VAL A 96 5.19 -44.41 -7.39
N LEU A 97 4.79 -44.75 -6.16
CA LEU A 97 4.29 -46.10 -5.83
C LEU A 97 3.00 -46.42 -6.61
N LEU A 98 2.07 -45.47 -6.73
CA LEU A 98 0.83 -45.65 -7.49
C LEU A 98 1.11 -45.84 -8.99
N ILE A 99 2.07 -45.10 -9.55
CA ILE A 99 2.51 -45.29 -10.94
C ILE A 99 3.13 -46.66 -11.14
N ILE A 100 3.98 -47.12 -10.21
CA ILE A 100 4.57 -48.46 -10.27
C ILE A 100 3.47 -49.54 -10.20
N VAL A 101 2.51 -49.41 -9.29
CA VAL A 101 1.37 -50.34 -9.20
C VAL A 101 0.54 -50.33 -10.49
N PHE A 102 0.29 -49.15 -11.07
CA PHE A 102 -0.44 -49.03 -12.33
C PHE A 102 0.30 -49.69 -13.50
N VAL A 103 1.62 -49.54 -13.59
CA VAL A 103 2.44 -50.20 -14.62
C VAL A 103 2.48 -51.72 -14.41
N LEU A 104 2.55 -52.18 -13.16
CA LEU A 104 2.53 -53.62 -12.83
C LEU A 104 1.16 -54.26 -13.06
N MET A 105 0.06 -53.53 -12.84
CA MET A 105 -1.31 -54.01 -13.07
C MET A 105 -1.80 -53.81 -14.50
N GLY A 106 -1.24 -52.87 -15.27
CA GLY A 106 -1.63 -52.53 -16.64
C GLY A 106 -1.08 -53.46 -17.73
N GLY A 107 -0.32 -54.49 -17.37
CA GLY A 107 0.29 -55.46 -18.31
C GLY A 107 -0.67 -56.50 -18.91
N CYS A 108 -1.99 -56.38 -18.74
CA CYS A 108 -2.95 -57.39 -19.20
C CYS A 108 -4.20 -56.75 -19.82
N LEU A 109 -4.04 -55.95 -20.88
CA LEU A 109 -5.11 -55.70 -21.85
C LEU A 109 -4.49 -55.34 -23.20
N GLN A 110 -4.07 -56.39 -23.92
CA GLN A 110 -3.80 -56.30 -25.35
C GLN A 110 -4.60 -57.39 -26.06
N GLN A 111 -5.61 -56.93 -26.81
CA GLN A 111 -6.18 -57.44 -28.07
C GLN A 111 -7.69 -57.68 -28.07
N ALA A 112 -8.38 -56.80 -28.80
CA ALA A 112 -9.18 -57.11 -29.98
C ALA A 112 -9.35 -55.76 -30.71
N GLY A 113 -8.95 -55.51 -31.95
CA GLY A 113 -8.80 -56.40 -33.09
C GLY A 113 -10.01 -56.24 -33.99
N GLU A 114 -10.17 -55.11 -34.69
CA GLU A 114 -11.03 -54.99 -35.87
C GLU A 114 -10.40 -54.03 -36.90
N ASN A 115 -9.97 -54.63 -38.02
CA ASN A 115 -9.53 -53.95 -39.23
C ASN A 115 -10.74 -53.33 -39.92
N VAL A 116 -10.83 -52.00 -39.97
CA VAL A 116 -11.75 -51.32 -40.89
C VAL A 116 -10.97 -50.79 -42.09
N THR A 117 -11.26 -51.42 -43.22
CA THR A 117 -10.80 -51.15 -44.58
C THR A 117 -11.03 -49.69 -45.00
N LEU A 118 -9.96 -49.10 -45.54
CA LEU A 118 -9.96 -47.83 -46.26
C LEU A 118 -10.85 -47.91 -47.51
N SER A 119 -11.77 -46.97 -47.67
CA SER A 119 -12.41 -46.67 -48.96
C SER A 119 -12.42 -45.16 -49.18
N SER A 120 -11.75 -44.76 -50.27
CA SER A 120 -11.55 -43.41 -50.74
C SER A 120 -12.74 -42.92 -51.56
N THR A 121 -13.28 -41.75 -51.23
CA THR A 121 -14.03 -40.92 -52.20
C THR A 121 -13.71 -39.44 -51.99
N PRO A 122 -13.50 -38.66 -53.08
CA PRO A 122 -13.01 -37.29 -53.04
C PRO A 122 -14.13 -36.27 -52.77
N SER A 123 -13.79 -35.19 -52.05
CA SER A 123 -14.67 -34.03 -51.85
C SER A 123 -14.10 -32.83 -52.63
N PRO A 124 -14.96 -31.98 -53.25
CA PRO A 124 -14.54 -31.03 -54.26
C PRO A 124 -13.93 -29.75 -53.67
N ALA A 125 -12.98 -29.20 -54.42
CA ALA A 125 -12.32 -27.93 -54.18
C ALA A 125 -13.31 -26.75 -54.18
N LEU A 126 -13.07 -25.80 -53.26
CA LEU A 126 -13.58 -24.42 -53.33
C LEU A 126 -12.40 -23.45 -53.40
N PRO A 127 -12.54 -22.31 -54.10
CA PRO A 127 -11.42 -21.56 -54.65
C PRO A 127 -10.75 -20.63 -53.64
N ALA A 128 -9.44 -20.48 -53.81
CA ALA A 128 -8.64 -19.42 -53.21
C ALA A 128 -9.05 -18.06 -53.82
N ALA A 129 -9.55 -17.16 -52.97
CA ALA A 129 -9.68 -15.75 -53.30
C ALA A 129 -8.42 -15.01 -52.84
N THR A 130 -7.54 -14.77 -53.80
CA THR A 130 -6.39 -13.87 -53.74
C THR A 130 -6.87 -12.45 -53.40
N THR A 131 -6.46 -11.91 -52.25
CA THR A 131 -6.59 -10.46 -51.99
C THR A 131 -5.23 -9.82 -52.20
N THR A 132 -5.10 -9.17 -53.35
CA THR A 132 -3.91 -8.46 -53.82
C THR A 132 -3.71 -7.18 -53.02
N LEU A 133 -2.44 -6.90 -52.70
CA LEU A 133 -1.94 -5.64 -52.16
C LEU A 133 -2.34 -4.43 -53.02
N ALA A 134 -2.78 -3.35 -52.38
CA ALA A 134 -2.73 -2.01 -52.93
C ALA A 134 -1.87 -1.13 -52.02
N LEU A 135 -0.64 -0.89 -52.46
CA LEU A 135 0.34 0.03 -51.89
C LEU A 135 0.07 1.42 -52.47
N THR A 136 -0.41 2.36 -51.68
CA THR A 136 -0.61 3.74 -52.14
C THR A 136 0.67 4.55 -51.90
N THR A 137 1.48 4.68 -52.95
CA THR A 137 2.56 5.66 -53.08
C THR A 137 2.00 7.08 -53.21
N ILE A 138 2.34 7.96 -52.26
CA ILE A 138 2.19 9.41 -52.39
C ILE A 138 3.52 10.00 -52.86
N THR A 139 3.48 10.60 -54.05
CA THR A 139 4.57 11.34 -54.71
C THR A 139 4.71 12.77 -54.16
N PRO A 140 5.92 13.36 -54.19
CA PRO A 140 6.15 14.74 -53.76
C PRO A 140 5.79 15.71 -54.88
N ASN A 141 5.10 16.80 -54.54
CA ASN A 141 4.85 17.90 -55.47
C ASN A 141 5.75 19.10 -55.14
N THR A 142 6.24 19.69 -56.22
CA THR A 142 7.27 20.70 -56.35
C THR A 142 6.83 22.12 -55.95
N THR A 143 7.84 22.85 -55.48
CA THR A 143 8.08 24.31 -55.41
C THR A 143 7.25 25.21 -56.35
N PRO A 144 7.03 26.49 -55.96
CA PRO A 144 7.94 27.50 -56.48
C PRO A 144 8.44 28.55 -55.47
N LEU A 145 9.56 29.12 -55.89
CA LEU A 145 10.43 30.16 -55.35
C LEU A 145 9.77 31.56 -55.32
N VAL A 146 9.87 32.29 -54.19
CA VAL A 146 9.84 33.78 -54.15
C VAL A 146 10.77 34.32 -53.03
N THR A 147 11.96 34.73 -53.45
CA THR A 147 12.67 36.03 -53.24
C THR A 147 12.33 36.93 -52.03
N VAL A 148 13.32 37.04 -51.14
CA VAL A 148 13.86 38.15 -50.29
C VAL A 148 12.97 39.34 -49.88
N VAL A 149 12.97 39.69 -48.58
CA VAL A 149 13.32 41.04 -48.03
C VAL A 149 13.73 40.91 -46.54
N SER A 150 14.84 41.53 -46.17
CA SER A 150 15.29 41.80 -44.79
C SER A 150 14.68 43.10 -44.24
N THR A 151 14.22 43.11 -42.98
CA THR A 151 14.09 44.28 -42.09
C THR A 151 14.01 43.78 -40.64
N SER A 152 15.05 43.99 -39.82
CA SER A 152 15.21 45.07 -38.83
C SER A 152 14.25 45.03 -37.63
N ALA A 153 14.86 44.77 -36.47
CA ALA A 153 14.58 45.25 -35.12
C ALA A 153 13.22 45.92 -34.81
N ALA A 154 12.51 45.36 -33.84
CA ALA A 154 11.72 46.13 -32.87
C ALA A 154 11.54 45.34 -31.56
N THR A 155 12.09 45.90 -30.50
CA THR A 155 11.79 45.64 -29.09
C THR A 155 10.30 45.89 -28.80
N PRO A 156 9.65 45.07 -27.94
CA PRO A 156 8.54 45.59 -27.15
C PRO A 156 8.94 45.66 -25.67
N THR A 157 9.18 46.90 -25.28
CA THR A 157 8.77 47.57 -24.03
C THR A 157 8.06 46.72 -22.97
N LEU A 158 8.63 46.80 -21.76
CA LEU A 158 8.02 46.49 -20.47
C LEU A 158 6.62 47.12 -20.35
N SER A 159 5.61 46.27 -20.11
CA SER A 159 4.27 46.68 -19.73
C SER A 159 4.22 46.97 -18.22
N PRO A 160 3.59 48.07 -17.76
CA PRO A 160 3.53 48.43 -16.36
C PRO A 160 2.54 47.56 -15.57
N ALA A 161 2.93 47.26 -14.34
CA ALA A 161 2.14 46.58 -13.32
C ALA A 161 0.78 47.28 -13.07
N PRO A 162 -0.33 46.54 -12.92
CA PRO A 162 -1.57 47.12 -12.42
C PRO A 162 -1.45 47.41 -10.92
N ALA A 163 -1.87 48.61 -10.55
CA ALA A 163 -1.92 49.12 -9.19
C ALA A 163 -2.84 48.27 -8.29
N ILE A 164 -2.32 47.91 -7.12
CA ILE A 164 -3.05 47.29 -6.01
C ILE A 164 -3.86 48.40 -5.31
N PRO A 165 -5.18 48.27 -5.12
CA PRO A 165 -5.90 49.10 -4.17
C PRO A 165 -5.59 48.64 -2.74
N SER A 166 -5.12 49.58 -1.91
CA SER A 166 -5.08 49.42 -0.46
C SER A 166 -6.49 49.20 0.07
N GLU A 167 -6.78 48.01 0.61
CA GLU A 167 -7.92 47.79 1.47
C GLU A 167 -7.50 47.63 2.94
N THR A 168 -8.16 48.46 3.73
CA THR A 168 -8.09 48.72 5.15
C THR A 168 -8.22 47.47 6.03
N ILE A 169 -7.34 47.38 7.03
CA ILE A 169 -7.45 46.46 8.17
C ILE A 169 -8.59 46.92 9.09
N ALA A 170 -9.60 46.07 9.30
CA ALA A 170 -10.49 46.16 10.46
C ALA A 170 -11.10 44.79 10.84
N THR A 171 -10.58 44.27 11.95
CA THR A 171 -11.30 43.64 13.07
C THR A 171 -12.01 42.29 12.88
N ALA A 172 -11.47 41.29 13.57
CA ALA A 172 -12.06 40.00 13.87
C ALA A 172 -13.37 40.11 14.67
N THR A 173 -14.42 39.38 14.26
CA THR A 173 -15.48 38.89 15.17
C THR A 173 -16.24 37.71 14.56
N ALA A 174 -16.43 36.67 15.38
CA ALA A 174 -17.45 35.59 15.30
C ALA A 174 -17.39 34.56 14.16
N THR A 175 -16.96 33.35 14.56
CA THR A 175 -17.22 32.05 13.93
C THR A 175 -18.72 31.86 13.66
N PRO A 176 -19.13 31.44 12.44
CA PRO A 176 -20.52 31.03 12.22
C PRO A 176 -20.78 29.69 12.94
N PRO A 177 -21.93 29.51 13.62
CA PRO A 177 -22.32 28.21 14.13
C PRO A 177 -22.64 27.29 12.96
N PHE A 178 -21.97 26.13 12.90
CA PHE A 178 -22.34 25.04 12.00
C PHE A 178 -23.84 24.74 12.12
N PRO A 179 -24.56 24.51 11.01
CA PRO A 179 -25.95 24.08 11.10
C PRO A 179 -26.01 22.69 11.75
N LEU A 180 -26.86 22.55 12.75
CA LEU A 180 -27.19 21.29 13.40
C LEU A 180 -27.84 20.38 12.34
N VAL A 181 -27.07 19.44 11.79
CA VAL A 181 -27.61 18.40 10.90
C VAL A 181 -28.43 17.45 11.78
N THR A 182 -29.74 17.56 11.67
CA THR A 182 -30.68 16.61 12.26
C THR A 182 -30.45 15.25 11.62
N ALA A 183 -29.84 14.33 12.38
CA ALA A 183 -29.58 12.96 11.98
C ALA A 183 -30.90 12.28 11.57
N ARG A 184 -30.94 11.78 10.33
CA ARG A 184 -31.91 10.76 9.91
C ARG A 184 -31.37 9.41 10.38
N VAL A 185 -32.21 8.67 11.10
CA VAL A 185 -32.02 7.27 11.43
C VAL A 185 -31.88 6.49 10.11
N SER A 186 -30.72 5.89 9.86
CA SER A 186 -30.48 5.00 8.73
C SER A 186 -30.31 3.58 9.25
N ASP A 187 -31.36 2.77 9.06
CA ASP A 187 -31.42 1.34 9.35
C ASP A 187 -30.86 0.52 8.16
N ASP A 188 -29.58 0.69 7.80
CA ASP A 188 -28.89 -0.18 6.83
C ASP A 188 -27.38 -0.29 7.20
N PRO A 189 -26.77 -1.49 7.29
CA PRO A 189 -25.43 -1.66 7.83
C PRO A 189 -24.38 -1.49 6.72
N ASN A 190 -23.87 -0.26 6.61
CA ASN A 190 -22.50 0.07 6.21
C ASN A 190 -22.07 -0.13 4.73
N PRO A 191 -22.10 0.95 3.92
CA PRO A 191 -21.34 1.04 2.68
C PRO A 191 -20.17 2.02 2.85
N VAL A 192 -19.13 1.66 3.61
CA VAL A 192 -17.80 2.20 3.28
C VAL A 192 -17.42 1.60 1.93
N GLN A 193 -17.79 2.27 0.84
CA GLN A 193 -17.25 1.93 -0.48
C GLN A 193 -15.76 2.30 -0.44
N GLY A 194 -14.88 1.30 -0.51
CA GLY A 194 -13.43 1.50 -0.34
C GLY A 194 -12.85 2.61 -1.24
N SER A 195 -13.45 2.84 -2.41
CA SER A 195 -13.08 3.92 -3.34
C SER A 195 -13.42 5.33 -2.83
N SER A 196 -14.55 5.54 -2.15
CA SER A 196 -14.90 6.86 -1.61
C SER A 196 -14.05 7.23 -0.39
N LEU A 197 -13.70 6.24 0.44
CA LEU A 197 -12.76 6.43 1.54
C LEU A 197 -11.34 6.72 1.05
N ALA A 198 -10.84 5.97 0.06
CA ALA A 198 -9.54 6.22 -0.55
C ALA A 198 -9.44 7.64 -1.14
N SER A 199 -10.47 8.09 -1.87
CA SER A 199 -10.53 9.45 -2.41
C SER A 199 -10.51 10.50 -1.29
N ARG A 200 -11.24 10.27 -0.20
CA ARG A 200 -11.26 11.22 0.92
C ARG A 200 -9.92 11.31 1.64
N ILE A 201 -9.20 10.18 1.77
CA ILE A 201 -7.85 10.17 2.33
C ILE A 201 -6.91 10.97 1.44
N HIS A 202 -6.94 10.76 0.11
CA HIS A 202 -6.16 11.54 -0.86
C HIS A 202 -6.38 13.05 -0.70
N ASP A 203 -7.64 13.49 -0.60
CA ASP A 203 -7.96 14.91 -0.41
C ASP A 203 -7.34 15.46 0.88
N LEU A 204 -7.50 14.76 2.00
CA LEU A 204 -6.96 15.17 3.30
C LEU A 204 -5.42 15.19 3.32
N ILE A 205 -4.77 14.29 2.59
CA ILE A 205 -3.30 14.29 2.44
C ILE A 205 -2.84 15.53 1.67
N ASN A 206 -3.53 15.87 0.59
CA ASN A 206 -3.26 17.08 -0.17
C ASN A 206 -3.57 18.36 0.62
N GLU A 207 -4.55 18.35 1.51
CA GLU A 207 -4.75 19.43 2.49
C GLU A 207 -3.55 19.56 3.45
N GLN A 208 -3.01 18.44 3.97
CA GLN A 208 -1.81 18.46 4.81
C GLN A 208 -0.60 19.00 4.04
N ARG A 209 -0.44 18.61 2.77
CA ARG A 209 0.65 19.11 1.91
C ARG A 209 0.52 20.61 1.64
N ALA A 210 -0.68 21.09 1.32
CA ALA A 210 -0.95 22.51 1.13
C ALA A 210 -0.66 23.33 2.39
N GLN A 211 -1.06 22.84 3.58
CA GLN A 211 -0.75 23.47 4.87
C GLN A 211 0.75 23.56 5.16
N ASN A 212 1.56 22.71 4.53
CA ASN A 212 3.02 22.69 4.65
C ASN A 212 3.72 23.33 3.43
N GLY A 213 2.99 24.01 2.54
CA GLY A 213 3.55 24.71 1.38
C GLY A 213 4.09 23.76 0.29
N LEU A 214 3.61 22.53 0.23
CA LEU A 214 3.99 21.52 -0.75
C LEU A 214 2.95 21.44 -1.88
N ALA A 215 3.42 21.05 -3.07
CA ALA A 215 2.54 20.77 -4.20
C ALA A 215 1.66 19.55 -3.89
N ALA A 216 0.43 19.56 -4.41
CA ALA A 216 -0.47 18.41 -4.33
C ALA A 216 0.12 17.20 -5.09
N LEU A 217 -0.07 16.00 -4.53
CA LEU A 217 0.20 14.73 -5.20
C LEU A 217 -0.90 14.46 -6.22
N SER A 218 -0.51 13.97 -7.39
CA SER A 218 -1.45 13.44 -8.37
C SER A 218 -1.96 12.06 -7.94
N TYR A 219 -3.24 11.79 -8.17
CA TYR A 219 -3.77 10.44 -7.97
C TYR A 219 -3.33 9.52 -9.13
N ASP A 220 -2.54 8.50 -8.83
CA ASP A 220 -2.08 7.48 -9.78
C ASP A 220 -2.94 6.20 -9.63
N PRO A 221 -3.73 5.83 -10.66
CA PRO A 221 -4.56 4.63 -10.61
C PRO A 221 -3.78 3.32 -10.48
N ALA A 222 -2.55 3.24 -11.02
CA ALA A 222 -1.72 2.06 -10.93
C ALA A 222 -1.16 1.88 -9.50
N LEU A 223 -0.71 2.97 -8.87
CA LEU A 223 -0.33 2.95 -7.46
C LEU A 223 -1.53 2.62 -6.57
N ALA A 224 -2.72 3.15 -6.88
CA ALA A 224 -3.92 2.87 -6.08
C ALA A 224 -4.34 1.39 -6.19
N ALA A 225 -4.20 0.79 -7.37
CA ALA A 225 -4.42 -0.64 -7.55
C ALA A 225 -3.38 -1.49 -6.78
N LEU A 226 -2.11 -1.07 -6.77
CA LEU A 226 -1.05 -1.71 -5.98
C LEU A 226 -1.35 -1.67 -4.48
N ALA A 227 -1.68 -0.48 -3.97
CA ALA A 227 -2.05 -0.26 -2.57
C ALA A 227 -3.31 -1.05 -2.18
N LEU A 228 -4.31 -1.13 -3.07
CA LEU A 228 -5.53 -1.90 -2.83
C LEU A 228 -5.23 -3.40 -2.73
N ASN A 229 -4.35 -3.92 -3.59
CA ASN A 229 -3.92 -5.31 -3.54
C ASN A 229 -3.23 -5.61 -2.20
N HIS A 230 -2.36 -4.73 -1.72
CA HIS A 230 -1.68 -4.90 -0.43
C HIS A 230 -2.65 -4.84 0.76
N SER A 231 -3.56 -3.86 0.78
CA SER A 231 -4.62 -3.80 1.79
C SER A 231 -5.50 -5.04 1.79
N THR A 232 -5.83 -5.56 0.60
CA THR A 232 -6.63 -6.79 0.44
C THR A 232 -5.86 -8.02 0.93
N ASP A 233 -4.57 -8.08 0.68
CA ASP A 233 -3.71 -9.16 1.14
C ASP A 233 -3.60 -9.16 2.68
N MET A 234 -3.36 -8.00 3.29
CA MET A 234 -3.38 -7.81 4.74
C MET A 234 -4.72 -8.23 5.37
N ALA A 235 -5.83 -7.83 4.74
CA ALA A 235 -7.18 -8.19 5.17
C ALA A 235 -7.45 -9.70 5.08
N THR A 236 -7.02 -10.33 3.99
CA THR A 236 -7.28 -11.76 3.70
C THR A 236 -6.38 -12.67 4.55
N ASN A 237 -5.11 -12.31 4.70
CA ASN A 237 -4.12 -13.12 5.40
C ASN A 237 -3.89 -12.72 6.86
N ASN A 238 -4.69 -11.76 7.36
CA ASN A 238 -4.71 -11.30 8.76
C ASN A 238 -3.32 -10.94 9.29
N TYR A 239 -2.62 -10.09 8.54
CA TYR A 239 -1.33 -9.53 8.94
C TYR A 239 -1.32 -8.01 8.73
N PHE A 240 -0.35 -7.33 9.35
CA PHE A 240 -0.17 -5.89 9.19
C PHE A 240 1.33 -5.59 9.11
N SER A 241 1.83 -5.42 7.88
CA SER A 241 3.27 -5.29 7.59
C SER A 241 3.47 -4.64 6.22
N HIS A 242 4.57 -3.90 6.07
CA HIS A 242 5.03 -3.41 4.76
C HIS A 242 5.55 -4.53 3.86
N ILE A 243 6.02 -5.62 4.47
CA ILE A 243 6.50 -6.81 3.77
C ILE A 243 5.37 -7.84 3.78
N ASP A 244 5.00 -8.31 2.60
CA ASP A 244 3.95 -9.32 2.45
C ASP A 244 4.43 -10.73 2.86
N PRO A 245 3.55 -11.75 2.91
CA PRO A 245 3.94 -13.12 3.26
C PRO A 245 4.89 -13.79 2.25
N ALA A 246 4.96 -13.28 1.02
CA ALA A 246 5.92 -13.73 0.01
C ALA A 246 7.32 -13.11 0.23
N GLY A 247 7.43 -12.10 1.11
CA GLY A 247 8.67 -11.40 1.42
C GLY A 247 8.91 -10.17 0.54
N GLU A 248 7.92 -9.73 -0.23
CA GLU A 248 8.02 -8.56 -1.10
C GLU A 248 7.78 -7.28 -0.31
N ASP A 249 8.69 -6.32 -0.46
CA ASP A 249 8.49 -4.94 -0.01
C ASP A 249 7.65 -4.14 -1.03
N PRO A 250 7.24 -2.89 -0.73
CA PRO A 250 6.42 -2.10 -1.66
C PRO A 250 7.05 -1.92 -3.04
N THR A 251 8.38 -1.80 -3.10
CA THR A 251 9.11 -1.65 -4.36
C THR A 251 9.11 -2.96 -5.15
N ALA A 252 9.28 -4.10 -4.48
CA ALA A 252 9.18 -5.41 -5.10
C ALA A 252 7.77 -5.67 -5.67
N ARG A 253 6.71 -5.38 -4.90
CA ARG A 253 5.32 -5.48 -5.36
C ARG A 253 5.05 -4.56 -6.57
N GLY A 254 5.57 -3.33 -6.52
CA GLY A 254 5.49 -2.38 -7.63
C GLY A 254 6.17 -2.91 -8.89
N ASN A 255 7.42 -3.37 -8.78
CA ASN A 255 8.18 -3.93 -9.89
C ASN A 255 7.49 -5.17 -10.50
N ALA A 256 6.93 -6.06 -9.66
CA ALA A 256 6.16 -7.21 -10.11
C ALA A 256 4.89 -6.82 -10.89
N SER A 257 4.34 -5.64 -10.59
CA SER A 257 3.17 -5.04 -11.26
C SER A 257 3.54 -4.11 -12.42
N GLY A 258 4.83 -4.00 -12.78
CA GLY A 258 5.33 -3.13 -13.84
C GLY A 258 5.37 -1.64 -13.48
N ILE A 259 5.28 -1.30 -12.21
CA ILE A 259 5.33 0.07 -11.68
C ILE A 259 6.75 0.36 -11.20
N TYR A 260 7.41 1.32 -11.85
CA TYR A 260 8.78 1.71 -11.53
C TYR A 260 8.81 3.17 -11.08
N CYS A 261 8.97 3.37 -9.79
CA CYS A 261 9.03 4.71 -9.24
C CYS A 261 10.44 5.30 -9.29
N VAL A 262 10.56 6.53 -9.83
CA VAL A 262 11.82 7.27 -9.92
C VAL A 262 11.64 8.66 -9.30
N LYS A 263 12.42 8.97 -8.26
CA LYS A 263 12.39 10.25 -7.56
C LYS A 263 13.62 11.06 -7.89
N ASN A 264 13.43 12.28 -8.38
CA ASN A 264 14.50 13.17 -8.81
C ASN A 264 14.88 14.17 -7.70
N TYR A 265 16.12 14.11 -7.22
CA TYR A 265 16.69 15.04 -6.23
C TYR A 265 17.64 16.07 -6.88
N GLY A 266 17.53 16.27 -8.20
CA GLY A 266 18.34 17.17 -9.02
C GLY A 266 19.74 16.61 -9.32
N SER A 267 20.50 16.28 -8.27
CA SER A 267 21.88 15.77 -8.39
C SER A 267 21.97 14.23 -8.50
N TYR A 268 20.92 13.52 -8.10
CA TYR A 268 20.81 12.07 -8.18
C TYR A 268 19.34 11.64 -8.23
N TYR A 269 19.13 10.38 -8.60
CA TYR A 269 17.83 9.72 -8.57
C TYR A 269 17.78 8.68 -7.46
N THR A 270 16.60 8.47 -6.88
CA THR A 270 16.31 7.28 -6.09
C THR A 270 15.20 6.50 -6.74
N TYR A 271 15.17 5.19 -6.48
CA TYR A 271 14.20 4.28 -7.03
C TYR A 271 13.41 3.63 -5.90
N GLY A 272 12.15 3.34 -6.18
CA GLY A 272 11.30 2.56 -5.29
C GLY A 272 10.15 3.36 -4.68
N ILE A 273 9.16 2.61 -4.24
CA ILE A 273 7.91 3.08 -3.67
C ILE A 273 8.10 3.30 -2.18
N ALA A 274 7.59 4.43 -1.68
CA ALA A 274 7.47 4.63 -0.23
C ALA A 274 6.02 4.33 0.16
N GLU A 275 5.82 3.72 1.33
CA GLU A 275 4.49 3.24 1.73
C GLU A 275 4.15 3.73 3.14
N ASN A 276 2.91 4.15 3.31
CA ASN A 276 2.24 4.26 4.60
C ASN A 276 1.15 3.18 4.70
N ILE A 277 1.08 2.50 5.84
CA ILE A 277 -0.03 1.59 6.15
C ILE A 277 -0.76 2.02 7.42
N PHE A 278 -2.05 1.77 7.49
CA PHE A 278 -2.89 2.01 8.66
C PHE A 278 -3.89 0.89 8.85
N GLN A 279 -4.13 0.52 10.11
CA GLN A 279 -5.19 -0.43 10.46
C GLN A 279 -6.17 0.27 11.41
N ASN A 280 -7.42 0.32 10.99
CA ASN A 280 -8.54 0.84 11.77
C ASN A 280 -9.61 -0.25 11.97
N ASN A 281 -10.73 0.10 12.58
CA ASN A 281 -11.95 -0.70 12.56
C ASN A 281 -13.11 0.17 12.02
N LEU A 282 -14.15 -0.48 11.53
CA LEU A 282 -15.40 0.17 11.15
C LEU A 282 -16.18 0.77 12.33
N TYR A 283 -15.71 0.59 13.56
CA TYR A 283 -16.33 1.12 14.78
C TYR A 283 -15.29 1.70 15.73
N THR A 284 -15.71 2.63 16.58
CA THR A 284 -14.87 3.27 17.61
C THR A 284 -15.03 2.64 19.00
N LEU A 285 -16.19 2.04 19.27
CA LEU A 285 -16.53 1.45 20.57
C LEU A 285 -17.42 0.23 20.39
N VAL A 286 -17.13 -0.80 21.19
CA VAL A 286 -18.00 -1.95 21.38
C VAL A 286 -18.49 -1.94 22.82
N THR A 287 -19.80 -2.00 23.03
CA THR A 287 -20.42 -2.12 24.36
C THR A 287 -21.01 -3.50 24.52
N ASP A 288 -20.66 -4.21 25.59
CA ASP A 288 -21.27 -5.48 25.98
C ASP A 288 -22.30 -5.23 27.08
N THR A 289 -23.56 -5.53 26.81
CA THR A 289 -24.62 -5.56 27.82
C THR A 289 -25.20 -6.96 27.91
N ASN A 290 -24.68 -7.75 28.85
CA ASN A 290 -25.12 -9.13 29.12
C ASN A 290 -25.02 -10.06 27.89
N GLY A 291 -23.94 -9.97 27.12
CA GLY A 291 -23.71 -10.76 25.92
C GLY A 291 -24.34 -10.20 24.64
N VAL A 292 -24.99 -9.03 24.73
CA VAL A 292 -25.47 -8.27 23.56
C VAL A 292 -24.44 -7.19 23.24
N TYR A 293 -23.80 -7.33 22.08
CA TYR A 293 -22.82 -6.37 21.58
C TYR A 293 -23.52 -5.25 20.81
N SER A 294 -23.21 -3.99 21.14
CA SER A 294 -23.56 -2.82 20.33
C SER A 294 -22.30 -2.09 19.86
N TYR A 295 -22.35 -1.56 18.64
CA TYR A 295 -21.21 -0.97 17.95
C TYR A 295 -21.49 0.51 17.67
N ALA A 296 -20.54 1.37 18.02
CA ALA A 296 -20.51 2.75 17.58
C ALA A 296 -19.78 2.81 16.22
N TRP A 297 -20.53 2.62 15.14
CA TRP A 297 -20.01 2.61 13.78
C TRP A 297 -19.39 3.95 13.39
N SER A 298 -18.21 3.88 12.77
CA SER A 298 -17.48 5.01 12.21
C SER A 298 -17.97 5.31 10.80
N THR A 299 -18.13 6.59 10.49
CA THR A 299 -18.32 7.06 9.11
C THR A 299 -17.03 6.98 8.29
N PRO A 300 -17.11 6.95 6.95
CA PRO A 300 -15.92 7.08 6.11
C PRO A 300 -15.08 8.32 6.45
N GLU A 301 -15.72 9.44 6.78
CA GLU A 301 -15.04 10.69 7.16
C GLU A 301 -14.19 10.51 8.42
N GLU A 302 -14.74 9.90 9.46
CA GLU A 302 -14.02 9.65 10.72
C GLU A 302 -12.84 8.69 10.52
N ILE A 303 -13.01 7.68 9.66
CA ILE A 303 -11.93 6.75 9.31
C ILE A 303 -10.83 7.51 8.53
N ALA A 304 -11.19 8.35 7.55
CA ALA A 304 -10.23 9.13 6.79
C ALA A 304 -9.45 10.10 7.69
N GLN A 305 -10.16 10.87 8.53
CA GLN A 305 -9.55 11.83 9.45
C GLN A 305 -8.63 11.14 10.46
N SER A 306 -9.07 10.03 11.06
CA SER A 306 -8.24 9.27 12.01
C SER A 306 -7.00 8.66 11.36
N THR A 307 -7.11 8.22 10.10
CA THR A 307 -5.98 7.70 9.31
C THR A 307 -4.94 8.78 9.05
N VAL A 308 -5.34 9.91 8.45
CA VAL A 308 -4.41 11.00 8.13
C VAL A 308 -3.83 11.62 9.40
N THR A 309 -4.64 11.79 10.45
CA THR A 309 -4.14 12.25 11.76
C THR A 309 -3.14 11.27 12.35
N GLY A 310 -3.40 9.97 12.24
CA GLY A 310 -2.50 8.91 12.71
C GLY A 310 -1.16 8.91 11.99
N TRP A 311 -1.16 9.04 10.65
CA TRP A 311 0.05 9.18 9.86
C TRP A 311 0.79 10.48 10.17
N MET A 312 0.08 11.60 10.22
CA MET A 312 0.69 12.88 10.58
C MET A 312 1.24 12.87 12.00
N ASN A 313 0.72 12.11 12.96
CA ASN A 313 1.33 12.01 14.29
C ASN A 313 2.51 11.03 14.39
N SER A 314 2.80 10.28 13.32
CA SER A 314 3.94 9.37 13.24
C SER A 314 5.08 9.99 12.44
N PRO A 315 6.29 10.18 13.00
CA PRO A 315 7.41 10.80 12.27
C PRO A 315 7.76 10.12 10.94
N GLY A 316 7.68 8.78 10.88
CA GLY A 316 7.96 8.01 9.66
C GLY A 316 6.91 8.26 8.58
N HIS A 317 5.63 8.14 8.92
CA HIS A 317 4.54 8.31 7.96
C HIS A 317 4.40 9.78 7.50
N ARG A 318 4.51 10.73 8.45
CA ARG A 318 4.57 12.17 8.18
C ARG A 318 5.68 12.51 7.20
N LYS A 319 6.86 11.88 7.32
CA LYS A 319 7.98 12.12 6.40
C LYS A 319 7.58 11.77 4.96
N ASN A 320 6.87 10.66 4.74
CA ASN A 320 6.42 10.29 3.39
C ASN A 320 5.47 11.36 2.83
N ILE A 321 4.43 11.71 3.59
CA ILE A 321 3.42 12.73 3.21
C ILE A 321 4.06 14.08 2.86
N LEU A 322 5.06 14.49 3.63
CA LEU A 322 5.73 15.79 3.49
C LEU A 322 7.00 15.74 2.63
N THR A 323 7.28 14.65 1.93
CA THR A 323 8.41 14.59 1.00
C THR A 323 8.05 15.34 -0.29
N ALA A 324 8.79 16.41 -0.56
CA ALA A 324 8.53 17.31 -1.69
C ALA A 324 8.85 16.70 -3.07
N THR A 325 9.68 15.66 -3.12
CA THR A 325 10.06 15.00 -4.37
C THR A 325 9.04 13.98 -4.86
N TYR A 326 8.03 13.66 -4.05
CA TYR A 326 6.91 12.83 -4.50
C TYR A 326 5.91 13.71 -5.23
N ASP A 327 5.44 13.23 -6.39
CA ASP A 327 4.53 13.92 -7.29
C ASP A 327 3.23 13.13 -7.55
N SER A 328 3.18 11.87 -7.12
CA SER A 328 2.04 10.97 -7.29
C SER A 328 1.84 10.04 -6.10
N GLU A 329 0.60 9.64 -5.88
CA GLU A 329 0.26 8.65 -4.87
C GLU A 329 -0.93 7.78 -5.29
N GLY A 330 -1.05 6.63 -4.64
CA GLY A 330 -2.23 5.78 -4.73
C GLY A 330 -2.66 5.29 -3.37
N VAL A 331 -3.96 5.40 -3.07
CA VAL A 331 -4.54 4.94 -1.81
C VAL A 331 -5.45 3.74 -2.05
N GLY A 332 -5.27 2.67 -1.28
CA GLY A 332 -6.04 1.44 -1.37
C GLY A 332 -6.60 1.02 -0.02
N VAL A 333 -7.90 0.71 0.01
CA VAL A 333 -8.62 0.36 1.24
C VAL A 333 -9.31 -0.98 1.10
N ALA A 334 -9.11 -1.87 2.07
CA ALA A 334 -9.81 -3.15 2.18
C ALA A 334 -10.42 -3.31 3.58
N VAL A 335 -11.62 -3.89 3.65
CA VAL A 335 -12.30 -4.22 4.90
C VAL A 335 -12.29 -5.74 5.07
N ALA A 336 -11.77 -6.21 6.19
CA ALA A 336 -11.77 -7.64 6.53
C ALA A 336 -13.12 -8.07 7.12
N ALA A 337 -13.35 -9.38 7.16
CA ALA A 337 -14.58 -9.97 7.71
C ALA A 337 -14.76 -9.73 9.23
N ASP A 338 -13.70 -9.32 9.94
CA ASP A 338 -13.72 -8.97 11.36
C ASP A 338 -13.81 -7.44 11.59
N ASP A 339 -14.35 -6.72 10.61
CA ASP A 339 -14.57 -5.27 10.61
C ASP A 339 -13.31 -4.40 10.70
N LYS A 340 -12.12 -5.00 10.60
CA LYS A 340 -10.87 -4.24 10.45
C LYS A 340 -10.82 -3.58 9.08
N VAL A 341 -10.33 -2.35 9.05
CA VAL A 341 -10.06 -1.60 7.83
C VAL A 341 -8.55 -1.49 7.65
N TYR A 342 -8.06 -1.99 6.52
CA TYR A 342 -6.66 -1.91 6.12
C TYR A 342 -6.53 -0.85 5.04
N ILE A 343 -5.59 0.06 5.23
CA ILE A 343 -5.36 1.22 4.37
C ILE A 343 -3.88 1.24 4.02
N THR A 344 -3.60 1.35 2.74
CA THR A 344 -2.25 1.47 2.19
C THR A 344 -2.21 2.72 1.32
N GLU A 345 -1.13 3.48 1.41
CA GLU A 345 -0.84 4.66 0.61
C GLU A 345 0.58 4.51 0.06
N ASP A 346 0.69 4.39 -1.26
CA ASP A 346 1.94 4.23 -1.98
C ASP A 346 2.30 5.54 -2.68
N PHE A 347 3.54 5.99 -2.48
CA PHE A 347 4.07 7.23 -3.03
C PHE A 347 5.11 6.98 -4.11
N CYS A 348 4.97 7.78 -5.17
CA CYS A 348 6.02 8.07 -6.10
C CYS A 348 6.30 9.58 -6.17
#